data_AF-A0A317XS18-F1
#
_entry.id   AF-A0A317XS18-F1
#
_cell.length_a   1.000
_cell.length_b   1.000
_cell.length_c   1.000
_cell.angle_alpha   90.00
_cell.angle_beta   90.00
_cell.angle_gamma   90.00
#
_symmetry.space_group_name_H-M   'P 1'
#
loop_
_entity.id
_entity.type
_entity.pdbx_description
1 polymer ?
#
loop_
_entity_poly.entity_id
_entity_poly.type
_entity_poly.pdbx_seq_one_letter_code
_entity_poly.pdbx_strand_id
1 'polypeptide(L)'
;MGRSTSALDPASYASLALTHVRYDPSDPTAKVLSLVTLSPIFLLCSYVTVILLRRELTFINAFIGQLACEALNWMLKRLFRQSRPTNHLGSGYGMPSSHSQFSGFFAAFFLAHFILNRPPRVRPRTLINSIRRLEHTTAMAMIALLAALTCYSRYHLQYHTPLQILVGLTIGILFGGTYYYFTEHLPRPPLRRLLLDHPIAVALRIRDSWAVWRDGGIEGEYSLWRREWESQRKASHRPTGAANADAGAQDGLEDTRTLARHYDTMKVALEEANRSPPTESAFCVGCVITASGDHGSSKEQMLATGFSRELPGNTHAEQCALDKMSARFKVNSNLTSAVNLPQVGLDLYTTMEPCSERLSGNLPCVNRILDFNKASDAFELPTKYMPRAISRGRSSGTVRVRLRIHRVFQGVSEPDDFVNCQSQTVLRDNGIQVFTVRAPNGTDELEERCLLVARKGHPKAKVE
;
A
#
# COMPACT_ATOMS: atom_id res chain seq x y z
N MET A 1 -47.36 33.08 54.91
CA MET A 1 -47.22 33.05 53.44
C MET A 1 -45.91 32.34 53.09
N GLY A 2 -45.97 31.03 52.88
CA GLY A 2 -44.80 30.26 52.45
C GLY A 2 -44.57 30.46 50.96
N ARG A 3 -43.38 30.93 50.55
CA ARG A 3 -42.96 30.90 49.15
C ARG A 3 -42.80 29.43 48.75
N SER A 4 -43.75 28.95 47.95
CA SER A 4 -43.56 27.72 47.18
C SER A 4 -42.44 28.00 46.16
N THR A 5 -41.22 27.61 46.49
CA THR A 5 -40.13 27.52 45.51
C THR A 5 -40.47 26.33 44.62
N SER A 6 -40.91 26.61 43.39
CA SER A 6 -41.10 25.60 42.37
C SER A 6 -39.82 24.75 42.27
N ALA A 7 -39.95 23.42 42.13
CA ALA A 7 -38.84 22.50 41.93
C ALA A 7 -38.03 22.76 40.63
N LEU A 8 -38.35 23.84 39.92
CA LEU A 8 -37.78 24.29 38.66
C LEU A 8 -37.31 25.75 38.79
N ASP A 9 -36.64 26.12 39.88
CA ASP A 9 -35.93 27.40 39.95
C ASP A 9 -34.66 27.30 39.09
N PRO A 10 -34.54 27.99 37.94
CA PRO A 10 -33.37 27.90 37.07
C PRO A 10 -32.07 28.34 37.76
N ALA A 11 -32.17 29.10 38.87
CA ALA A 11 -31.02 29.48 39.68
C ALA A 11 -30.41 28.33 40.51
N SER A 12 -31.14 27.21 40.66
CA SER A 12 -30.70 26.02 41.41
C SER A 12 -29.93 24.99 40.57
N TYR A 13 -29.89 25.15 39.24
CA TYR A 13 -29.24 24.22 38.32
C TYR A 13 -27.91 24.77 37.80
N ALA A 14 -26.84 24.00 37.96
CA ALA A 14 -25.55 24.31 37.33
C ALA A 14 -25.60 23.85 35.86
N SER A 15 -25.33 24.76 34.92
CA SER A 15 -25.15 24.38 33.52
C SER A 15 -23.79 23.71 33.34
N LEU A 16 -23.78 22.60 32.59
CA LEU A 16 -22.54 21.94 32.20
C LEU A 16 -21.75 22.87 31.26
N ALA A 17 -20.81 23.64 31.81
CA ALA A 17 -20.13 24.74 31.12
C ALA A 17 -19.10 24.32 30.05
N LEU A 18 -19.07 23.03 29.64
CA LEU A 18 -18.01 22.45 28.82
C LEU A 18 -17.80 23.19 27.47
N THR A 19 -18.88 23.70 26.88
CA THR A 19 -18.86 24.41 25.59
C THR A 19 -19.40 25.83 25.67
N HIS A 20 -19.55 26.37 26.89
CA HIS A 20 -20.17 27.67 27.10
C HIS A 20 -19.22 28.81 26.70
N VAL A 21 -19.36 29.32 25.47
CA VAL A 21 -18.59 30.45 24.93
C VAL A 21 -19.47 31.70 24.87
N ARG A 22 -19.05 32.77 25.55
CA ARG A 22 -19.66 34.10 25.44
C ARG A 22 -19.05 34.88 24.28
N TYR A 23 -19.89 35.53 23.49
CA TYR A 23 -19.52 36.41 22.38
C TYR A 23 -20.57 37.52 22.21
N ASP A 24 -20.22 38.61 21.55
CA ASP A 24 -21.15 39.70 21.26
C ASP A 24 -22.09 39.30 20.10
N PRO A 25 -23.42 39.23 20.32
CA PRO A 25 -24.36 38.84 19.27
C PRO A 25 -24.47 39.87 18.13
N SER A 26 -24.03 41.12 18.35
CA SER A 26 -24.02 42.17 17.33
C SER A 26 -22.86 42.05 16.35
N ASP A 27 -21.82 41.27 16.66
CA ASP A 27 -20.69 40.98 15.80
C ASP A 27 -20.87 39.61 15.08
N PRO A 28 -21.16 39.60 13.76
CA PRO A 28 -21.33 38.37 13.00
C PRO A 28 -20.07 37.49 12.95
N THR A 29 -18.89 38.11 12.97
CA THR A 29 -17.61 37.40 12.97
C THR A 29 -17.38 36.70 14.32
N ALA A 30 -17.77 37.34 15.42
CA ALA A 30 -17.68 36.75 16.76
C ALA A 30 -18.49 35.44 16.87
N LYS A 31 -19.65 35.34 16.19
CA LYS A 31 -20.44 34.11 16.13
C LYS A 31 -19.71 32.95 15.44
N VAL A 32 -19.00 33.22 14.35
CA VAL A 32 -18.22 32.17 13.65
C VAL A 32 -16.99 31.79 14.48
N LEU A 33 -16.30 32.77 15.06
CA LEU A 33 -15.11 32.54 15.87
C LEU A 33 -15.42 31.85 17.21
N SER A 34 -16.63 32.00 17.74
CA SER A 34 -17.06 31.27 18.93
C SER A 34 -17.23 29.76 18.64
N LEU A 35 -17.62 29.39 17.41
CA LEU A 35 -17.59 27.99 16.96
C LEU A 35 -16.15 27.49 16.78
N VAL A 36 -15.29 28.28 16.14
CA VAL A 36 -13.86 27.92 15.96
C VAL A 36 -13.18 27.67 17.30
N THR A 37 -13.57 28.41 18.34
CA THR A 37 -13.05 28.24 19.71
C THR A 37 -13.26 26.86 20.29
N LEU A 38 -14.31 26.16 19.86
CA LEU A 38 -14.60 24.79 20.32
C LEU A 38 -13.68 23.75 19.67
N SER A 39 -12.79 24.16 18.75
CA SER A 39 -11.89 23.25 18.03
C SER A 39 -11.08 22.31 18.93
N PRO A 40 -10.53 22.70 20.11
CA PRO A 40 -9.77 21.77 20.93
C PRO A 40 -10.62 20.60 21.45
N ILE A 41 -11.88 20.87 21.83
CA ILE A 41 -12.81 19.85 22.30
C ILE A 41 -13.14 18.88 21.17
N PHE A 42 -13.47 19.43 19.98
CA PHE A 42 -13.73 18.60 18.81
C PHE A 42 -12.52 17.77 18.40
N LEU A 43 -11.31 18.34 18.47
CA LEU A 43 -10.07 17.61 18.18
C LEU A 43 -9.82 16.47 19.17
N LEU A 44 -10.12 16.65 20.46
CA LEU A 44 -10.06 15.55 21.44
C LEU A 44 -11.06 14.45 21.11
N CYS A 45 -12.30 14.79 20.74
CA CYS A 45 -13.28 13.81 20.26
C CYS A 45 -12.78 13.09 19.00
N SER A 46 -12.17 13.82 18.05
CA SER A 46 -11.59 13.25 16.83
C SER A 46 -10.44 12.31 17.13
N TYR A 47 -9.54 12.64 18.07
CA TYR A 47 -8.47 11.73 18.51
C TYR A 47 -9.05 10.40 18.98
N VAL A 48 -10.00 10.43 19.93
CA VAL A 48 -10.61 9.21 20.48
C VAL A 48 -11.27 8.40 19.36
N THR A 49 -12.01 9.07 18.47
CA THR A 49 -12.69 8.41 17.34
C THR A 49 -11.70 7.71 16.42
N VAL A 50 -10.63 8.41 16.02
CA VAL A 50 -9.60 7.85 15.12
C VAL A 50 -8.84 6.73 15.80
N ILE A 51 -8.52 6.85 17.09
CA ILE A 51 -7.84 5.79 17.86
C ILE A 51 -8.71 4.53 17.91
N LEU A 52 -10.00 4.65 18.16
CA LEU A 52 -10.90 3.48 18.22
C LEU A 52 -11.05 2.77 16.87
N LEU A 53 -11.14 3.53 15.78
CA LEU A 53 -11.34 2.99 14.44
C LEU A 53 -10.06 2.47 13.80
N ARG A 54 -8.96 3.22 13.89
CA ARG A 54 -7.70 2.93 13.18
C ARG A 54 -6.68 2.21 14.06
N ARG A 55 -6.74 2.40 15.39
CA ARG A 55 -5.86 1.76 16.38
C ARG A 55 -4.37 1.97 16.08
N GLU A 56 -4.07 3.15 15.55
CA GLU A 56 -2.74 3.55 15.10
C GLU A 56 -1.93 4.14 16.24
N LEU A 57 -0.73 3.62 16.44
CA LEU A 57 0.19 4.03 17.49
C LEU A 57 0.52 5.52 17.43
N THR A 58 0.72 6.09 16.25
CA THR A 58 1.00 7.51 16.06
C THR A 58 -0.09 8.41 16.64
N PHE A 59 -1.38 8.07 16.44
CA PHE A 59 -2.49 8.87 16.97
C PHE A 59 -2.65 8.72 18.48
N ILE A 60 -2.41 7.51 19.01
CA ILE A 60 -2.38 7.25 20.45
C ILE A 60 -1.26 8.08 21.10
N ASN A 61 -0.07 8.05 20.51
CA ASN A 61 1.08 8.81 21.00
C ASN A 61 0.84 10.32 20.93
N ALA A 62 0.29 10.83 19.82
CA ALA A 62 -0.10 12.22 19.68
C ALA A 62 -1.10 12.66 20.76
N PHE A 63 -2.10 11.81 21.06
CA PHE A 63 -3.09 12.07 22.10
C PHE A 63 -2.46 12.14 23.49
N ILE A 64 -1.57 11.20 23.83
CA ILE A 64 -0.81 11.24 25.10
C ILE A 64 0.00 12.53 25.20
N GLY A 65 0.72 12.92 24.14
CA GLY A 65 1.47 14.16 24.10
C GLY A 65 0.58 15.40 24.22
N GLN A 66 -0.61 15.39 23.61
CA GLN A 66 -1.58 16.48 23.73
C GLN A 66 -2.07 16.65 25.18
N LEU A 67 -2.38 15.55 25.88
CA LEU A 67 -2.77 15.58 27.30
C LEU A 67 -1.61 16.05 28.19
N ALA A 68 -0.37 15.61 27.90
CA ALA A 68 0.81 16.09 28.59
C ALA A 68 1.03 17.61 28.38
N CYS A 69 0.76 18.11 27.17
CA CYS A 69 0.83 19.54 26.86
C CYS A 69 -0.23 20.34 27.63
N GLU A 70 -1.44 19.80 27.80
CA GLU A 70 -2.50 20.43 28.61
C GLU A 70 -2.12 20.45 30.10
N ALA A 71 -1.55 19.35 30.61
CA ALA A 71 -1.02 19.30 31.98
C ALA A 71 0.10 20.33 32.20
N LEU A 72 0.99 20.50 31.22
CA LEU A 72 2.01 21.54 31.22
C LEU A 72 1.39 22.94 31.25
N ASN A 73 0.38 23.21 30.41
CA ASN A 73 -0.34 24.49 30.40
C ASN A 73 -0.94 24.81 31.78
N TRP A 74 -1.63 23.84 32.37
CA TRP A 74 -2.23 23.95 33.69
C TRP A 74 -1.20 24.27 34.78
N MET A 75 -0.02 23.62 34.73
CA MET A 75 1.08 23.89 35.65
C MET A 75 1.62 25.31 35.46
N LEU A 76 1.90 25.71 34.21
CA LEU A 76 2.42 27.04 33.88
C LEU A 76 1.47 28.16 34.29
N LYS A 77 0.16 27.96 34.14
CA LYS A 77 -0.86 28.91 34.61
C LYS A 77 -0.77 29.17 36.11
N ARG A 78 -0.45 28.14 36.91
CA ARG A 78 -0.27 28.24 38.36
C ARG A 78 1.07 28.87 38.76
N LEU A 79 2.06 28.83 37.87
CA LEU A 79 3.36 29.48 38.05
C LEU A 79 3.30 30.97 37.71
N PHE A 80 2.76 31.33 36.54
CA PHE A 80 2.74 32.73 36.10
C PHE A 80 1.65 33.56 36.76
N ARG A 81 0.48 32.96 37.05
CA ARG A 81 -0.65 33.61 37.73
C ARG A 81 -1.13 34.94 37.14
N GLN A 82 -0.82 35.21 35.87
CA GLN A 82 -1.27 36.43 35.19
C GLN A 82 -2.77 36.36 34.88
N SER A 83 -3.50 37.44 35.12
CA SER A 83 -4.94 37.55 34.84
C SER A 83 -5.25 37.59 33.34
N ARG A 84 -6.51 37.30 32.99
CA ARG A 84 -7.07 37.52 31.65
C ARG A 84 -7.29 39.02 31.42
N PRO A 85 -7.38 39.50 30.17
CA PRO A 85 -7.69 40.91 29.88
C PRO A 85 -9.09 41.32 30.34
N THR A 86 -10.04 40.37 30.39
CA THR A 86 -11.44 40.61 30.77
C THR A 86 -11.84 39.64 31.89
N ASN A 87 -12.30 40.19 33.02
CA ASN A 87 -12.66 39.38 34.20
C ASN A 87 -14.00 38.65 34.06
N HIS A 88 -14.85 39.05 33.11
CA HIS A 88 -16.23 38.53 32.97
C HIS A 88 -16.38 37.45 31.89
N LEU A 89 -15.38 37.26 31.01
CA LEU A 89 -15.41 36.26 29.93
C LEU A 89 -14.82 34.91 30.35
N GLY A 90 -14.10 34.83 31.47
CA GLY A 90 -13.61 33.56 32.00
C GLY A 90 -12.97 33.70 33.36
N SER A 91 -13.07 32.64 34.18
CA SER A 91 -12.39 32.55 35.46
C SER A 91 -10.95 32.04 35.31
N GLY A 92 -10.12 32.32 36.32
CA GLY A 92 -8.75 31.81 36.44
C GLY A 92 -7.68 32.54 35.63
N TYR A 93 -6.46 31.98 35.62
CA TYR A 93 -5.28 32.60 35.02
C TYR A 93 -5.27 32.54 33.48
N GLY A 94 -4.84 33.65 32.86
CA GLY A 94 -4.82 33.84 31.41
C GLY A 94 -3.51 33.43 30.72
N MET A 95 -2.39 33.36 31.45
CA MET A 95 -1.06 33.08 30.87
C MET A 95 -0.55 31.68 31.20
N PRO A 96 -0.09 30.88 30.23
CA PRO A 96 -0.27 31.07 28.79
C PRO A 96 -1.70 30.71 28.33
N SER A 97 -2.11 31.16 27.15
CA SER A 97 -3.40 30.77 26.58
C SER A 97 -3.44 29.25 26.31
N SER A 98 -4.43 28.55 26.87
CA SER A 98 -4.56 27.08 26.72
C SER A 98 -4.89 26.68 25.29
N HIS A 99 -5.79 27.42 24.62
CA HIS A 99 -6.17 27.09 23.24
C HIS A 99 -5.02 27.29 22.27
N SER A 100 -4.23 28.36 22.43
CA SER A 100 -3.08 28.57 21.53
C SER A 100 -1.96 27.57 21.79
N GLN A 101 -1.72 27.18 23.05
CA GLN A 101 -0.77 26.11 23.37
C GLN A 101 -1.23 24.75 22.84
N PHE A 102 -2.51 24.40 23.03
CA PHE A 102 -3.11 23.20 22.48
C PHE A 102 -2.95 23.14 20.96
N SER A 103 -3.34 24.20 20.26
CA SER A 103 -3.24 24.30 18.79
C SER A 103 -1.80 24.30 18.31
N GLY A 104 -0.88 24.91 19.06
CA GLY A 104 0.56 24.90 18.76
C GLY A 104 1.14 23.49 18.79
N PHE A 105 0.81 22.70 19.82
CA PHE A 105 1.22 21.30 19.90
C PHE A 105 0.65 20.49 18.74
N PHE A 106 -0.68 20.57 18.54
CA PHE A 106 -1.38 19.83 17.50
C PHE A 106 -0.78 20.11 16.11
N ALA A 107 -0.57 21.39 15.80
CA ALA A 107 0.03 21.81 14.54
C ALA A 107 1.47 21.33 14.41
N ALA A 108 2.32 21.53 15.42
CA ALA A 108 3.72 21.12 15.35
C ALA A 108 3.87 19.60 15.16
N PHE A 109 3.11 18.79 15.91
CA PHE A 109 3.16 17.33 15.83
C PHE A 109 2.73 16.85 14.44
N PHE A 110 1.52 17.22 13.97
CA PHE A 110 1.00 16.69 12.71
C PHE A 110 1.65 17.31 11.48
N LEU A 111 2.05 18.59 11.52
CA LEU A 111 2.82 19.16 10.41
C LEU A 111 4.18 18.47 10.28
N ALA A 112 4.90 18.22 11.38
CA ALA A 112 6.13 17.44 11.34
C ALA A 112 5.89 16.05 10.74
N HIS A 113 4.83 15.36 11.19
CA HIS A 113 4.44 14.06 10.67
C HIS A 113 4.19 14.07 9.15
N PHE A 114 3.34 14.97 8.66
CA PHE A 114 3.00 15.06 7.24
C PHE A 114 4.15 15.59 6.37
N ILE A 115 5.06 16.40 6.92
CA ILE A 115 6.25 16.90 6.20
C ILE A 115 7.25 15.76 5.98
N LEU A 116 7.49 14.94 6.99
CA LEU A 116 8.46 13.83 6.90
C LEU A 116 7.91 12.64 6.11
N ASN A 117 6.58 12.42 6.15
CA ASN A 117 5.91 11.32 5.44
C ASN A 117 5.20 11.79 4.16
N ARG A 118 5.83 12.69 3.38
CA ARG A 118 5.24 13.17 2.12
C ARG A 118 5.22 12.06 1.05
N PRO A 119 4.12 11.94 0.27
CA PRO A 119 4.08 11.01 -0.85
C PRO A 119 5.19 11.34 -1.87
N PRO A 120 5.96 10.32 -2.32
CA PRO A 120 7.08 10.51 -3.22
C PRO A 120 6.62 11.03 -4.59
N ARG A 121 7.53 11.73 -5.28
CA ARG A 121 7.28 12.15 -6.67
C ARG A 121 7.58 10.97 -7.59
N VAL A 122 6.53 10.33 -8.10
CA VAL A 122 6.65 9.27 -9.11
C VAL A 122 6.81 9.88 -10.51
N ARG A 123 7.64 9.25 -11.34
CA ARG A 123 7.80 9.57 -12.78
C ARG A 123 7.58 8.29 -13.60
N PRO A 124 6.66 8.28 -14.59
CA PRO A 124 5.79 9.38 -15.00
C PRO A 124 4.74 9.73 -13.92
N ARG A 125 4.19 10.95 -14.00
CA ARG A 125 3.15 11.39 -13.05
C ARG A 125 1.87 10.60 -13.31
N THR A 126 1.30 10.04 -12.26
CA THR A 126 -0.04 9.43 -12.28
C THR A 126 -1.05 10.38 -11.65
N LEU A 127 -2.32 10.28 -12.05
CA LEU A 127 -3.43 11.05 -11.44
C LEU A 127 -3.54 10.75 -9.95
N ILE A 128 -3.50 9.47 -9.57
CA ILE A 128 -3.60 9.00 -8.18
C ILE A 128 -2.51 9.63 -7.30
N ASN A 129 -1.24 9.59 -7.74
CA ASN A 129 -0.16 10.20 -6.98
C ASN A 129 -0.31 11.73 -6.88
N SER A 130 -0.88 12.36 -7.90
CA SER A 130 -1.11 13.81 -7.90
C SER A 130 -2.20 14.21 -6.90
N ILE A 131 -3.30 13.46 -6.86
CA ILE A 131 -4.40 13.66 -5.90
C ILE A 131 -3.89 13.44 -4.47
N ARG A 132 -3.16 12.37 -4.19
CA ARG A 132 -2.60 12.10 -2.86
C ARG A 132 -1.70 13.22 -2.35
N ARG A 133 -0.87 13.78 -3.23
CA ARG A 133 -0.03 14.93 -2.87
C ARG A 133 -0.87 16.17 -2.58
N LEU A 134 -1.92 16.39 -3.37
CA LEU A 134 -2.88 17.48 -3.14
C LEU A 134 -3.56 17.32 -1.77
N GLU A 135 -4.08 16.13 -1.46
CA GLU A 135 -4.70 15.80 -0.18
C GLU A 135 -3.76 16.09 1.00
N HIS A 136 -2.52 15.61 0.95
CA HIS A 136 -1.51 15.91 1.97
C HIS A 136 -1.24 17.41 2.11
N THR A 137 -1.10 18.14 0.99
CA THR A 137 -0.88 19.59 1.05
C THR A 137 -2.08 20.35 1.60
N THR A 138 -3.29 19.94 1.24
CA THR A 138 -4.54 20.51 1.74
C THR A 138 -4.68 20.22 3.23
N ALA A 139 -4.39 19.01 3.70
CA ALA A 139 -4.42 18.66 5.12
C ALA A 139 -3.45 19.52 5.94
N MET A 140 -2.19 19.68 5.50
CA MET A 140 -1.22 20.57 6.15
C MET A 140 -1.71 22.03 6.21
N ALA A 141 -2.27 22.54 5.09
CA ALA A 141 -2.81 23.89 5.04
C ALA A 141 -4.00 24.07 6.02
N MET A 142 -4.90 23.09 6.09
CA MET A 142 -6.03 23.10 7.00
C MET A 142 -5.60 23.05 8.48
N ILE A 143 -4.58 22.27 8.83
CA ILE A 143 -4.01 22.23 10.18
C ILE A 143 -3.46 23.60 10.58
N ALA A 144 -2.65 24.22 9.70
CA ALA A 144 -2.08 25.54 9.95
C ALA A 144 -3.17 26.61 10.07
N LEU A 145 -4.16 26.57 9.18
CA LEU A 145 -5.31 27.48 9.19
C LEU A 145 -6.13 27.35 10.47
N LEU A 146 -6.44 26.12 10.90
CA LEU A 146 -7.20 25.88 12.13
C LEU A 146 -6.46 26.40 13.36
N ALA A 147 -5.15 26.20 13.44
CA ALA A 147 -4.34 26.73 14.54
C ALA A 147 -4.32 28.27 14.55
N ALA A 148 -4.17 28.89 13.38
CA ALA A 148 -4.21 30.35 13.23
C ALA A 148 -5.58 30.93 13.60
N LEU A 149 -6.66 30.35 13.10
CA LEU A 149 -8.03 30.75 13.42
C LEU A 149 -8.37 30.56 14.91
N THR A 150 -7.86 29.50 15.53
CA THR A 150 -8.03 29.28 16.98
C THR A 150 -7.27 30.33 17.79
N CYS A 151 -6.07 30.74 17.37
CA CYS A 151 -5.35 31.84 18.02
C CYS A 151 -6.08 33.18 17.82
N TYR A 152 -6.51 33.47 16.59
CA TYR A 152 -7.23 34.68 16.24
C TYR A 152 -8.56 34.79 17.01
N SER A 153 -9.29 33.68 17.18
CA SER A 153 -10.53 33.67 17.96
C SER A 153 -10.31 34.10 19.41
N ARG A 154 -9.18 33.71 20.03
CA ARG A 154 -8.86 34.11 21.41
C ARG A 154 -8.58 35.60 21.54
N TYR A 155 -8.01 36.21 20.50
CA TYR A 155 -7.76 37.65 20.43
C TYR A 155 -9.05 38.42 20.16
N HIS A 156 -9.76 38.08 19.07
CA HIS A 156 -10.97 38.78 18.62
C HIS A 156 -12.10 38.73 19.65
N LEU A 157 -12.29 37.57 20.29
CA LEU A 157 -13.28 37.40 21.35
C LEU A 157 -12.79 37.91 22.72
N GLN A 158 -11.63 38.58 22.78
CA GLN A 158 -11.10 39.23 23.98
C GLN A 158 -10.87 38.30 25.19
N TYR A 159 -10.67 37.00 24.96
CA TYR A 159 -10.37 36.04 26.03
C TYR A 159 -8.90 36.11 26.50
N HIS A 160 -8.00 36.53 25.62
CA HIS A 160 -6.55 36.59 25.86
C HIS A 160 -5.88 37.75 25.15
N THR A 161 -4.79 38.26 25.71
CA THR A 161 -3.95 39.27 25.07
C THR A 161 -3.05 38.65 23.98
N PRO A 162 -2.55 39.44 23.01
CA PRO A 162 -1.59 38.93 22.01
C PRO A 162 -0.38 38.22 22.62
N LEU A 163 0.16 38.76 23.73
CA LEU A 163 1.30 38.15 24.44
C LEU A 163 0.94 36.77 25.01
N GLN A 164 -0.22 36.63 25.65
CA GLN A 164 -0.67 35.36 26.20
C GLN A 164 -0.86 34.29 25.11
N ILE A 165 -1.36 34.72 23.95
CA ILE A 165 -1.55 33.86 22.78
C ILE A 165 -0.20 33.43 22.22
N LEU A 166 0.72 34.37 21.99
CA LEU A 166 2.04 34.12 21.42
C LEU A 166 2.88 33.19 22.30
N VAL A 167 2.89 33.41 23.61
CA VAL A 167 3.63 32.54 24.54
C VAL A 167 3.02 31.15 24.57
N GLY A 168 1.68 31.04 24.64
CA GLY A 168 1.02 29.74 24.55
C GLY A 168 1.36 29.00 23.27
N LEU A 169 1.23 29.66 22.11
CA LEU A 169 1.53 29.08 20.80
C LEU A 169 2.99 28.61 20.72
N THR A 170 3.94 29.43 21.18
CA THR A 170 5.37 29.11 21.15
C THR A 170 5.68 27.90 22.01
N ILE A 171 5.15 27.84 23.24
CA ILE A 171 5.32 26.69 24.14
C ILE A 171 4.72 25.44 23.50
N GLY A 172 3.53 25.55 22.92
CA GLY A 172 2.87 24.44 22.23
C GLY A 172 3.70 23.91 21.07
N ILE A 173 4.21 24.79 20.21
CA ILE A 173 5.05 24.42 19.06
C ILE A 173 6.34 23.74 19.51
N LEU A 174 7.04 24.31 20.49
CA LEU A 174 8.29 23.76 21.01
C LEU A 174 8.04 22.39 21.65
N PHE A 175 7.05 22.28 22.54
CA PHE A 175 6.72 21.02 23.20
C PHE A 175 6.29 19.96 22.19
N GLY A 176 5.43 20.30 21.23
CA GLY A 176 4.96 19.38 20.19
C GLY A 176 6.06 18.92 19.25
N GLY A 177 6.93 19.83 18.80
CA GLY A 177 8.07 19.51 17.96
C GLY A 177 9.10 18.62 18.67
N THR A 178 9.45 18.95 19.91
CA THR A 178 10.34 18.14 20.75
C THR A 178 9.73 16.77 21.04
N TYR A 179 8.45 16.72 21.42
CA TYR A 179 7.74 15.46 21.67
C TYR A 179 7.76 14.57 20.42
N TYR A 180 7.32 15.10 19.27
CA TYR A 180 7.37 14.39 17.99
C TYR A 180 8.79 13.89 17.65
N TYR A 181 9.81 14.74 17.83
CA TYR A 181 11.19 14.34 17.57
C TYR A 181 11.60 13.10 18.38
N PHE A 182 11.33 13.08 19.69
CA PHE A 182 11.73 11.94 20.53
C PHE A 182 10.84 10.70 20.35
N THR A 183 9.55 10.88 20.11
CA THR A 183 8.59 9.76 20.08
C THR A 183 8.33 9.21 18.69
N GLU A 184 8.52 10.02 17.64
CA GLU A 184 8.23 9.68 16.24
C GLU A 184 9.46 9.67 15.34
N HIS A 185 10.38 10.63 15.47
CA HIS A 185 11.53 10.73 14.55
C HIS A 185 12.76 9.95 15.01
N LEU A 186 13.12 10.04 16.28
CA LEU A 186 14.27 9.36 16.88
C LEU A 186 14.10 7.87 17.24
N PRO A 187 12.89 7.30 17.43
CA PRO A 187 12.75 6.05 18.16
C PRO A 187 13.55 4.93 17.48
N ARG A 188 14.43 4.31 18.25
CA ARG A 188 15.16 3.13 17.80
C ARG A 188 14.14 2.03 17.51
N PRO A 189 14.29 1.27 16.39
CA PRO A 189 13.42 0.14 16.04
C PRO A 189 13.02 -0.79 17.22
N PRO A 190 13.89 -1.13 18.18
CA PRO A 190 13.52 -2.04 19.28
C PRO A 190 12.44 -1.53 20.24
N LEU A 191 12.33 -0.22 20.51
CA LEU A 191 11.36 0.27 21.50
C LEU A 191 9.92 0.19 20.98
N ARG A 192 9.70 0.61 19.72
CA ARG A 192 8.39 0.51 19.08
C ARG A 192 7.97 -0.93 18.89
N ARG A 193 8.92 -1.78 18.49
CA ARG A 193 8.69 -3.22 18.38
C ARG A 193 8.27 -3.83 19.71
N LEU A 194 8.96 -3.53 20.81
CA LEU A 194 8.58 -4.00 22.15
C LEU A 194 7.15 -3.59 22.53
N LEU A 195 6.75 -2.35 22.21
CA LEU A 195 5.40 -1.86 22.49
C LEU A 195 4.34 -2.59 21.66
N LEU A 196 4.61 -2.85 20.38
CA LEU A 196 3.67 -3.52 19.47
C LEU A 196 3.58 -5.03 19.72
N ASP A 197 4.69 -5.66 20.12
CA ASP A 197 4.76 -7.09 20.44
C ASP A 197 4.18 -7.41 21.84
N HIS A 198 3.84 -6.39 22.63
CA HIS A 198 3.22 -6.59 23.94
C HIS A 198 1.83 -7.26 23.81
N PRO A 199 1.48 -8.27 24.63
CA PRO A 199 0.23 -9.02 24.48
C PRO A 199 -1.03 -8.17 24.45
N ILE A 200 -1.07 -7.08 25.22
CA ILE A 200 -2.19 -6.13 25.21
C ILE A 200 -2.28 -5.39 23.87
N ALA A 201 -1.15 -4.95 23.30
CA ALA A 201 -1.14 -4.26 22.01
C ALA A 201 -1.61 -5.20 20.91
N VAL A 202 -1.16 -6.45 20.92
CA VAL A 202 -1.62 -7.50 19.99
C VAL A 202 -3.11 -7.79 20.17
N ALA A 203 -3.58 -7.98 21.41
CA ALA A 203 -4.99 -8.25 21.72
C ALA A 203 -5.91 -7.11 21.26
N LEU A 204 -5.48 -5.87 21.45
CA LEU A 204 -6.20 -4.67 21.00
C LEU A 204 -6.02 -4.40 19.50
N ARG A 205 -5.16 -5.15 18.80
CA ARG A 205 -4.81 -4.92 17.38
C ARG A 205 -4.23 -3.52 17.14
N ILE A 206 -3.42 -3.05 18.08
CA ILE A 206 -2.64 -1.81 17.92
C ILE A 206 -1.61 -2.05 16.84
N ARG A 207 -1.46 -1.09 15.93
CA ARG A 207 -0.50 -1.17 14.83
C ARG A 207 0.19 0.17 14.58
N ASP A 208 1.32 0.12 13.89
CA ASP A 208 2.02 1.31 13.40
C ASP A 208 2.16 1.21 11.88
N SER A 209 1.12 1.67 11.17
CA SER A 209 1.10 1.57 9.71
C SER A 209 2.13 2.49 9.06
N TRP A 210 2.52 3.59 9.73
CA TRP A 210 3.50 4.55 9.21
C TRP A 210 4.94 4.05 9.29
N ALA A 211 5.22 3.09 10.17
CA ALA A 211 6.51 2.37 10.19
C ALA A 211 6.70 1.47 8.96
N VAL A 212 5.61 0.99 8.35
CA VAL A 212 5.64 0.08 7.20
C VAL A 212 5.42 0.84 5.88
N TRP A 213 4.43 1.74 5.85
CA TRP A 213 4.00 2.45 4.64
C TRP A 213 4.04 3.97 4.83
N ARG A 214 4.62 4.68 3.86
CA ARG A 214 4.73 6.15 3.87
C ARG A 214 3.40 6.90 3.75
N ASP A 215 2.31 6.22 3.43
CA ASP A 215 0.96 6.78 3.34
C ASP A 215 0.04 6.26 4.46
N GLY A 216 0.60 5.62 5.50
CA GLY A 216 -0.18 5.05 6.59
C GLY A 216 -1.04 3.85 6.17
N GLY A 217 -0.70 3.20 5.04
CA GLY A 217 -1.32 1.94 4.60
C GLY A 217 -2.58 2.11 3.76
N ILE A 218 -2.98 3.33 3.39
CA ILE A 218 -4.22 3.60 2.65
C ILE A 218 -4.25 2.85 1.30
N GLU A 219 -3.18 2.92 0.50
CA GLU A 219 -3.15 2.23 -0.80
C GLU A 219 -3.14 0.70 -0.60
N GLY A 220 -2.47 0.22 0.43
CA GLY A 220 -2.40 -1.21 0.75
C GLY A 220 -3.78 -1.77 1.11
N GLU A 221 -4.48 -1.11 2.04
CA GLU A 221 -5.83 -1.47 2.46
C GLU A 221 -6.83 -1.39 1.30
N TYR A 222 -6.81 -0.31 0.52
CA TYR A 222 -7.69 -0.16 -0.64
C TYR A 222 -7.43 -1.25 -1.68
N SER A 223 -6.17 -1.55 -1.98
CA SER A 223 -5.79 -2.60 -2.94
C SER A 223 -6.24 -3.98 -2.47
N LEU A 224 -6.08 -4.30 -1.17
CA LEU A 224 -6.58 -5.54 -0.58
C LEU A 224 -8.10 -5.65 -0.69
N TRP A 225 -8.82 -4.62 -0.24
CA TRP A 225 -10.28 -4.58 -0.34
C TRP A 225 -10.77 -4.69 -1.79
N ARG A 226 -10.13 -3.98 -2.72
CA ARG A 226 -10.52 -3.97 -4.13
C ARG A 226 -10.36 -5.33 -4.78
N ARG A 227 -9.26 -6.05 -4.47
CA ARG A 227 -9.03 -7.42 -4.91
C ARG A 227 -10.14 -8.35 -4.41
N GLU A 228 -10.48 -8.26 -3.13
CA GLU A 228 -11.53 -9.09 -2.53
C GLU A 228 -12.91 -8.79 -3.11
N TRP A 229 -13.25 -7.50 -3.27
CA TRP A 229 -14.49 -7.06 -3.90
C TRP A 229 -14.68 -7.59 -5.32
N GLU A 230 -13.61 -7.56 -6.13
CA GLU A 230 -13.66 -8.08 -7.50
C GLU A 230 -13.77 -9.60 -7.56
N SER A 231 -13.11 -10.30 -6.63
CA SER A 231 -13.26 -11.74 -6.44
C SER A 231 -14.73 -12.11 -6.19
N GLN A 232 -15.37 -11.44 -5.22
CA GLN A 232 -16.78 -11.67 -4.89
C GLN A 232 -17.74 -11.28 -6.01
N ARG A 233 -17.49 -10.17 -6.71
CA ARG A 233 -18.28 -9.77 -7.90
C ARG A 233 -18.24 -10.80 -9.02
N LYS A 234 -17.07 -11.39 -9.28
CA LYS A 234 -16.92 -12.44 -10.30
C LYS A 234 -17.66 -13.71 -9.89
N ALA A 235 -17.66 -14.05 -8.59
CA ALA A 235 -18.45 -15.16 -8.07
C ALA A 235 -19.97 -14.92 -8.20
N SER A 236 -20.45 -13.69 -7.97
CA SER A 236 -21.87 -13.34 -8.02
C SER A 236 -22.45 -13.13 -9.42
N HIS A 237 -21.63 -12.78 -10.41
CA HIS A 237 -22.06 -12.61 -11.81
C HIS A 237 -22.03 -13.92 -12.62
N ARG A 238 -21.79 -15.08 -11.99
CA ARG A 238 -22.12 -16.36 -12.62
C ARG A 238 -23.64 -16.43 -12.80
N PRO A 239 -24.18 -16.55 -14.02
CA PRO A 239 -25.62 -16.55 -14.25
C PRO A 239 -26.27 -17.68 -13.45
N THR A 240 -27.37 -17.38 -12.76
CA THR A 240 -28.18 -18.36 -12.01
C THR A 240 -28.84 -19.42 -12.91
N GLY A 241 -28.83 -19.22 -14.24
CA GLY A 241 -29.17 -20.24 -15.24
C GLY A 241 -27.97 -21.03 -15.78
N ALA A 242 -26.74 -20.64 -15.47
CA ALA A 242 -25.53 -21.41 -15.79
C ALA A 242 -25.23 -22.47 -14.71
N ALA A 243 -25.88 -22.42 -13.55
CA ALA A 243 -25.69 -23.41 -12.49
C ALA A 243 -26.11 -24.84 -12.91
N ASN A 244 -27.02 -25.00 -13.87
CA ASN A 244 -27.44 -26.30 -14.41
C ASN A 244 -27.02 -26.55 -15.87
N ALA A 245 -26.36 -25.58 -16.53
CA ALA A 245 -25.73 -25.77 -17.84
C ALA A 245 -24.22 -26.06 -17.72
N ASP A 246 -23.54 -25.51 -16.70
CA ASP A 246 -22.15 -25.85 -16.39
C ASP A 246 -22.04 -27.18 -15.62
N ALA A 247 -23.11 -27.66 -14.99
CA ALA A 247 -23.16 -28.98 -14.37
C ALA A 247 -23.29 -30.13 -15.39
N GLY A 248 -23.62 -29.83 -16.65
CA GLY A 248 -23.78 -30.81 -17.73
C GLY A 248 -22.70 -30.76 -18.82
N ALA A 249 -21.74 -29.84 -18.72
CA ALA A 249 -20.66 -29.68 -19.70
C ALA A 249 -19.25 -29.61 -19.07
N GLN A 250 -19.12 -29.95 -17.78
CA GLN A 250 -17.84 -30.16 -17.10
C GLN A 250 -17.55 -31.63 -16.76
N ASP A 251 -18.24 -32.57 -17.40
CA ASP A 251 -17.72 -33.93 -17.55
C ASP A 251 -16.72 -33.93 -18.72
N GLY A 252 -15.46 -33.57 -18.43
CA GLY A 252 -14.34 -33.91 -19.33
C GLY A 252 -13.26 -32.86 -19.61
N LEU A 253 -13.08 -31.80 -18.80
CA LEU A 253 -11.92 -30.91 -18.96
C LEU A 253 -11.13 -30.79 -17.65
N GLU A 254 -9.98 -31.47 -17.61
CA GLU A 254 -9.00 -31.44 -16.52
C GLU A 254 -8.67 -29.99 -16.08
N ASP A 255 -8.61 -29.76 -14.76
CA ASP A 255 -8.16 -28.49 -14.19
C ASP A 255 -6.77 -28.13 -14.73
N THR A 256 -6.69 -27.08 -15.56
CA THR A 256 -5.48 -26.73 -16.30
C THR A 256 -4.28 -26.50 -15.38
N ARG A 257 -4.47 -26.14 -14.10
CA ARG A 257 -3.34 -25.95 -13.16
C ARG A 257 -2.75 -27.26 -12.60
N THR A 258 -3.46 -28.39 -12.73
CA THR A 258 -3.05 -29.70 -12.22
C THR A 258 -2.60 -30.67 -13.30
N LEU A 259 -2.63 -30.25 -14.59
CA LEU A 259 -2.15 -31.08 -15.68
C LEU A 259 -0.66 -31.41 -15.49
N ALA A 260 -0.33 -32.70 -15.60
CA ALA A 260 1.03 -33.22 -15.41
C ALA A 260 2.08 -32.45 -16.23
N ARG A 261 1.73 -32.04 -17.46
CA ARG A 261 2.63 -31.26 -18.34
C ARG A 261 3.12 -29.95 -17.71
N HIS A 262 2.25 -29.22 -16.99
CA HIS A 262 2.62 -27.92 -16.41
C HIS A 262 3.50 -28.12 -15.17
N TYR A 263 3.21 -29.16 -14.40
CA TYR A 263 4.05 -29.60 -13.30
C TYR A 263 5.45 -30.03 -13.78
N ASP A 264 5.53 -30.82 -14.85
CA ASP A 264 6.80 -31.26 -15.45
C ASP A 264 7.60 -30.08 -16.02
N THR A 265 6.94 -29.12 -16.68
CA THR A 265 7.62 -27.89 -17.14
C THR A 265 8.11 -27.05 -15.96
N MET A 266 7.32 -26.95 -14.88
CA MET A 266 7.73 -26.23 -13.67
C MET A 266 8.93 -26.89 -12.98
N LYS A 267 9.04 -28.22 -13.02
CA LYS A 267 10.25 -28.93 -12.57
C LYS A 267 11.48 -28.53 -13.38
N VAL A 268 11.36 -28.38 -14.70
CA VAL A 268 12.46 -27.86 -15.53
C VAL A 268 12.80 -26.42 -15.14
N ALA A 269 11.81 -25.56 -14.92
CA ALA A 269 12.06 -24.20 -14.43
C ALA A 269 12.79 -24.21 -13.07
N LEU A 270 12.47 -25.18 -12.19
CA LEU A 270 13.15 -25.38 -10.91
C LEU A 270 14.58 -25.90 -11.06
N GLU A 271 14.85 -26.76 -12.04
CA GLU A 271 16.21 -27.16 -12.41
C GLU A 271 17.04 -25.96 -12.90
N GLU A 272 16.45 -25.09 -13.71
CA GLU A 272 17.10 -23.84 -14.14
C GLU A 272 17.37 -22.91 -12.95
N ALA A 273 16.40 -22.75 -12.04
CA ALA A 273 16.57 -21.96 -10.82
C ALA A 273 17.75 -22.46 -9.98
N ASN A 274 17.97 -23.77 -9.89
CA ASN A 274 19.07 -24.38 -9.16
C ASN A 274 20.46 -24.07 -9.74
N ARG A 275 20.53 -23.69 -11.03
CA ARG A 275 21.76 -23.29 -11.71
C ARG A 275 22.14 -21.83 -11.42
N SER A 276 21.22 -21.04 -10.84
CA SER A 276 21.48 -19.65 -10.48
C SER A 276 22.53 -19.55 -9.36
N PRO A 277 23.58 -18.72 -9.54
CA PRO A 277 24.54 -18.45 -8.48
C PRO A 277 23.80 -17.82 -7.27
N PRO A 278 23.89 -18.40 -6.07
CA PRO A 278 23.19 -17.88 -4.90
C PRO A 278 23.84 -16.57 -4.42
N THR A 279 23.01 -15.64 -3.94
CA THR A 279 23.45 -14.42 -3.26
C THR A 279 22.58 -14.16 -2.04
N GLU A 280 23.08 -13.37 -1.09
CA GLU A 280 22.32 -13.00 0.12
C GLU A 280 21.22 -11.96 -0.16
N SER A 281 21.30 -11.28 -1.29
CA SER A 281 20.47 -10.11 -1.64
C SER A 281 19.46 -10.36 -2.76
N ALA A 282 19.44 -11.55 -3.38
CA ALA A 282 18.57 -11.81 -4.51
C ALA A 282 18.23 -13.29 -4.69
N PHE A 283 16.97 -13.58 -5.01
CA PHE A 283 16.47 -14.93 -5.18
C PHE A 283 17.02 -15.65 -6.41
N CYS A 284 17.09 -16.98 -6.30
CA CYS A 284 17.38 -17.89 -7.41
C CYS A 284 16.06 -18.29 -8.09
N VAL A 285 15.75 -17.67 -9.21
CA VAL A 285 14.51 -17.93 -9.97
C VAL A 285 14.89 -18.61 -11.29
N GLY A 286 14.01 -19.47 -11.78
CA GLY A 286 14.12 -20.10 -13.09
C GLY A 286 12.87 -19.84 -13.92
N CYS A 287 13.05 -19.80 -15.23
CA CYS A 287 12.02 -19.49 -16.21
C CYS A 287 12.14 -20.42 -17.42
N VAL A 288 11.01 -20.84 -17.98
CA VAL A 288 10.91 -21.62 -19.21
C VAL A 288 9.81 -21.02 -20.09
N ILE A 289 10.08 -20.86 -21.37
CA ILE A 289 9.09 -20.39 -22.36
C ILE A 289 8.83 -21.52 -23.35
N THR A 290 7.56 -21.90 -23.52
CA THR A 290 7.13 -22.91 -24.48
C THR A 290 6.12 -22.34 -25.47
N ALA A 291 6.04 -22.92 -26.67
CA ALA A 291 4.89 -22.68 -27.53
C ALA A 291 3.62 -23.26 -26.88
N SER A 292 2.50 -22.54 -26.95
CA SER A 292 1.21 -23.01 -26.44
C SER A 292 0.69 -24.13 -27.34
N GLY A 293 0.56 -25.34 -26.78
CA GLY A 293 -0.02 -26.49 -27.47
C GLY A 293 -0.62 -27.47 -26.48
N ASP A 294 -1.71 -28.15 -26.87
CA ASP A 294 -2.40 -29.10 -26.00
C ASP A 294 -1.88 -30.54 -26.09
N HIS A 295 -0.99 -30.82 -27.04
CA HIS A 295 -0.45 -32.16 -27.29
C HIS A 295 1.07 -32.11 -27.53
N GLY A 296 1.84 -32.86 -26.74
CA GLY A 296 3.30 -32.98 -26.85
C GLY A 296 4.00 -32.92 -25.48
N SER A 297 5.20 -33.47 -25.38
CA SER A 297 5.99 -33.35 -24.14
C SER A 297 6.46 -31.90 -23.96
N SER A 298 6.49 -31.42 -22.72
CA SER A 298 6.92 -30.06 -22.36
C SER A 298 8.33 -29.72 -22.86
N LYS A 299 9.22 -30.72 -22.95
CA LYS A 299 10.59 -30.55 -23.47
C LYS A 299 10.64 -30.29 -24.97
N GLU A 300 9.73 -30.85 -25.76
CA GLU A 300 9.72 -30.70 -27.22
C GLU A 300 9.21 -29.33 -27.68
N GLN A 301 8.37 -28.69 -26.86
CA GLN A 301 7.75 -27.38 -27.15
C GLN A 301 8.54 -26.20 -26.56
N MET A 302 9.68 -26.46 -25.92
CA MET A 302 10.49 -25.43 -25.28
C MET A 302 11.25 -24.58 -26.29
N LEU A 303 11.13 -23.26 -26.13
CA LEU A 303 11.77 -22.25 -26.98
C LEU A 303 13.01 -21.66 -26.31
N ALA A 304 12.91 -21.35 -25.02
CA ALA A 304 14.01 -20.80 -24.24
C ALA A 304 13.84 -21.15 -22.76
N THR A 305 14.96 -21.20 -22.05
CA THR A 305 15.02 -21.22 -20.58
C THR A 305 15.68 -19.94 -20.08
N GLY A 306 15.67 -19.69 -18.79
CA GLY A 306 16.39 -18.60 -18.15
C GLY A 306 16.54 -18.86 -16.66
N PHE A 307 17.63 -18.41 -16.06
CA PHE A 307 17.74 -18.35 -14.60
C PHE A 307 18.30 -17.00 -14.14
N SER A 308 18.03 -16.62 -12.89
CA SER A 308 18.52 -15.36 -12.34
C SER A 308 20.04 -15.25 -12.49
N ARG A 309 20.52 -14.10 -12.98
CA ARG A 309 21.95 -13.81 -13.20
C ARG A 309 22.64 -14.72 -14.22
N GLU A 310 21.88 -15.33 -15.14
CA GLU A 310 22.47 -16.09 -16.24
C GLU A 310 23.18 -15.19 -17.27
N LEU A 311 22.52 -14.10 -17.67
CA LEU A 311 23.09 -13.10 -18.58
C LEU A 311 23.80 -11.99 -17.77
N PRO A 312 24.82 -11.32 -18.35
CA PRO A 312 25.58 -10.27 -17.67
C PRO A 312 24.70 -9.19 -17.02
N GLY A 313 25.06 -8.81 -15.80
CA GLY A 313 24.34 -7.80 -15.01
C GLY A 313 23.30 -8.38 -14.06
N ASN A 314 22.51 -7.49 -13.43
CA ASN A 314 21.45 -7.88 -12.51
C ASN A 314 20.19 -8.30 -13.30
N THR A 315 20.22 -9.49 -13.88
CA THR A 315 19.16 -10.03 -14.73
C THR A 315 18.27 -11.03 -13.96
N HIS A 316 16.97 -10.98 -14.21
CA HIS A 316 16.01 -11.96 -13.68
C HIS A 316 15.82 -13.11 -14.67
N ALA A 317 15.26 -14.22 -14.22
CA ALA A 317 15.06 -15.42 -15.03
C ALA A 317 14.19 -15.17 -16.27
N GLU A 318 13.09 -14.42 -16.10
CA GLU A 318 12.15 -14.08 -17.16
C GLU A 318 12.80 -13.19 -18.21
N GLN A 319 13.65 -12.25 -17.76
CA GLN A 319 14.48 -11.44 -18.65
C GLN A 319 15.42 -12.33 -19.47
N CYS A 320 16.17 -13.23 -18.81
CA CYS A 320 17.13 -14.10 -19.50
C CYS A 320 16.44 -15.00 -20.54
N ALA A 321 15.27 -15.55 -20.21
CA ALA A 321 14.51 -16.38 -21.14
C ALA A 321 14.00 -15.60 -22.36
N LEU A 322 13.44 -14.40 -22.15
CA LEU A 322 12.96 -13.54 -23.24
C LEU A 322 14.10 -13.05 -24.14
N ASP A 323 15.22 -12.64 -23.54
CA ASP A 323 16.39 -12.13 -24.26
C ASP A 323 17.02 -13.26 -25.10
N LYS A 324 17.19 -14.47 -24.55
CA LYS A 324 17.68 -15.64 -25.30
C LYS A 324 16.73 -16.08 -26.41
N MET A 325 15.41 -16.07 -26.16
CA MET A 325 14.43 -16.38 -27.19
C MET A 325 14.50 -15.38 -28.35
N SER A 326 14.60 -14.10 -28.03
CA SER A 326 14.71 -13.03 -29.02
C SER A 326 16.02 -13.16 -29.81
N ALA A 327 17.15 -13.35 -29.15
CA ALA A 327 18.44 -13.54 -29.81
C ALA A 327 18.45 -14.75 -30.78
N ARG A 328 17.67 -15.80 -30.47
CA ARG A 328 17.62 -17.03 -31.27
C ARG A 328 16.65 -16.97 -32.44
N PHE A 329 15.48 -16.35 -32.27
CA PHE A 329 14.37 -16.47 -33.24
C PHE A 329 13.90 -15.15 -33.83
N LYS A 330 14.27 -13.98 -33.26
CA LYS A 330 13.83 -12.69 -33.77
C LYS A 330 14.51 -12.39 -35.10
N VAL A 331 13.73 -11.97 -36.09
CA VAL A 331 14.25 -11.61 -37.42
C VAL A 331 14.68 -10.15 -37.41
N ASN A 332 15.92 -9.88 -37.80
CA ASN A 332 16.41 -8.50 -38.00
C ASN A 332 15.88 -7.97 -39.33
N SER A 333 14.76 -7.25 -39.32
CA SER A 333 14.25 -6.59 -40.52
C SER A 333 14.03 -5.10 -40.29
N ASN A 334 14.81 -4.27 -41.00
CA ASN A 334 14.54 -2.83 -41.15
C ASN A 334 13.34 -2.56 -42.08
N LEU A 335 12.74 -3.60 -42.67
CA LEU A 335 11.58 -3.52 -43.54
C LEU A 335 10.56 -4.60 -43.15
N THR A 336 9.32 -4.17 -42.91
CA THR A 336 8.06 -4.91 -42.69
C THR A 336 7.55 -4.93 -41.24
N SER A 337 6.57 -4.07 -40.97
CA SER A 337 5.66 -4.20 -39.83
C SER A 337 4.95 -5.55 -39.90
N ALA A 338 5.06 -6.37 -38.85
CA ALA A 338 4.53 -7.74 -38.76
C ALA A 338 2.98 -7.84 -38.70
N VAL A 339 2.25 -6.84 -39.22
CA VAL A 339 0.81 -6.65 -39.00
C VAL A 339 -0.02 -7.85 -39.51
N ASN A 340 0.48 -8.61 -40.49
CA ASN A 340 -0.24 -9.73 -41.11
C ASN A 340 0.38 -11.12 -40.85
N LEU A 341 1.31 -11.28 -39.90
CA LEU A 341 1.86 -12.60 -39.57
C LEU A 341 0.90 -13.40 -38.67
N PRO A 342 0.81 -14.74 -38.86
CA PRO A 342 0.04 -15.57 -37.95
C PRO A 342 0.64 -15.49 -36.55
N GLN A 343 -0.23 -15.44 -35.54
CA GLN A 343 0.17 -15.33 -34.14
C GLN A 343 0.24 -16.73 -33.50
N VAL A 344 1.33 -16.99 -32.80
CA VAL A 344 1.53 -18.20 -31.99
C VAL A 344 1.53 -17.80 -30.52
N GLY A 345 0.73 -18.50 -29.73
CA GLY A 345 0.68 -18.31 -28.29
C GLY A 345 1.88 -18.94 -27.60
N LEU A 346 2.31 -18.31 -26.50
CA LEU A 346 3.36 -18.80 -25.63
C LEU A 346 2.82 -19.00 -24.21
N ASP A 347 3.39 -20.00 -23.54
CA ASP A 347 3.28 -20.21 -22.11
C ASP A 347 4.62 -19.89 -21.45
N LEU A 348 4.60 -19.05 -20.42
CA LEU A 348 5.76 -18.70 -19.62
C LEU A 348 5.63 -19.35 -18.25
N TYR A 349 6.61 -20.16 -17.86
CA TYR A 349 6.69 -20.82 -16.56
C TYR A 349 7.78 -20.14 -15.76
N THR A 350 7.49 -19.70 -14.55
CA THR A 350 8.46 -19.09 -13.64
C THR A 350 8.34 -19.71 -12.26
N THR A 351 9.45 -20.01 -11.60
CA THR A 351 9.43 -20.64 -10.27
C THR A 351 8.89 -19.72 -9.17
N MET A 352 8.82 -18.42 -9.44
CA MET A 352 8.33 -17.39 -8.53
C MET A 352 7.53 -16.35 -9.31
N GLU A 353 6.53 -15.74 -8.67
CA GLU A 353 5.72 -14.67 -9.26
C GLU A 353 6.59 -13.58 -9.91
N PRO A 354 6.31 -13.17 -11.18
CA PRO A 354 7.11 -12.14 -11.84
C PRO A 354 7.04 -10.82 -11.10
N CYS A 355 8.17 -10.19 -10.80
CA CYS A 355 8.15 -8.94 -10.04
C CYS A 355 7.40 -7.78 -10.76
N SER A 356 6.57 -7.05 -10.03
CA SER A 356 5.93 -5.80 -10.50
C SER A 356 6.79 -4.55 -10.24
N GLU A 357 7.77 -4.63 -9.34
CA GLU A 357 8.73 -3.58 -9.02
C GLU A 357 10.12 -4.18 -8.78
N ARG A 358 11.19 -3.42 -9.01
CA ARG A 358 12.56 -3.85 -8.73
C ARG A 358 13.30 -2.81 -7.90
N LEU A 359 13.88 -3.23 -6.77
CA LEU A 359 14.72 -2.39 -5.92
C LEU A 359 15.94 -1.82 -6.66
N SER A 360 16.45 -2.55 -7.67
CA SER A 360 17.53 -2.08 -8.53
C SER A 360 17.15 -0.94 -9.48
N GLY A 361 15.86 -0.61 -9.62
CA GLY A 361 15.35 0.36 -10.60
C GLY A 361 15.25 -0.16 -12.05
N ASN A 362 15.79 -1.35 -12.34
CA ASN A 362 15.65 -2.03 -13.63
C ASN A 362 14.17 -2.33 -13.98
N LEU A 363 13.88 -2.50 -15.27
CA LEU A 363 12.53 -2.83 -15.76
C LEU A 363 12.00 -4.13 -15.10
N PRO A 364 10.82 -4.08 -14.43
CA PRO A 364 10.20 -5.24 -13.80
C PRO A 364 9.81 -6.34 -14.79
N CYS A 365 9.73 -7.58 -14.32
CA CYS A 365 9.42 -8.75 -15.16
C CYS A 365 8.03 -8.66 -15.79
N VAL A 366 7.04 -8.16 -15.04
CA VAL A 366 5.69 -7.91 -15.56
C VAL A 366 5.74 -6.99 -16.77
N ASN A 367 6.46 -5.87 -16.65
CA ASN A 367 6.56 -4.91 -17.74
C ASN A 367 7.29 -5.50 -18.94
N ARG A 368 8.30 -6.35 -18.74
CA ARG A 368 8.97 -7.07 -19.84
C ARG A 368 8.03 -8.00 -20.60
N ILE A 369 7.17 -8.73 -19.88
CA ILE A 369 6.15 -9.60 -20.50
C ILE A 369 5.15 -8.76 -21.30
N LEU A 370 4.72 -7.63 -20.76
CA LEU A 370 3.79 -6.73 -21.46
C LEU A 370 4.43 -6.06 -22.68
N ASP A 371 5.67 -5.60 -22.56
CA ASP A 371 6.41 -4.97 -23.65
C ASP A 371 6.70 -5.98 -24.77
N PHE A 372 7.02 -7.23 -24.43
CA PHE A 372 7.11 -8.32 -25.39
C PHE A 372 5.78 -8.53 -26.16
N ASN A 373 4.65 -8.54 -25.45
CA ASN A 373 3.33 -8.72 -26.08
C ASN A 373 2.88 -7.53 -26.95
N LYS A 374 3.35 -6.33 -26.63
CA LYS A 374 3.12 -5.09 -27.38
C LYS A 374 4.05 -4.95 -28.56
N ALA A 375 5.25 -5.52 -28.49
CA ALA A 375 6.19 -5.53 -29.60
C ALA A 375 5.59 -6.31 -30.78
N SER A 376 5.56 -5.67 -31.94
CA SER A 376 5.12 -6.29 -33.21
C SER A 376 6.32 -6.91 -33.93
N ASP A 377 7.16 -7.63 -33.18
CA ASP A 377 8.35 -8.29 -33.70
C ASP A 377 7.99 -9.56 -34.47
N ALA A 378 8.70 -9.79 -35.59
CA ALA A 378 8.60 -11.03 -36.35
C ALA A 378 9.64 -12.05 -35.84
N PHE A 379 9.18 -13.29 -35.65
CA PHE A 379 10.02 -14.41 -35.23
C PHE A 379 9.97 -15.52 -36.27
N GLU A 380 11.08 -16.22 -36.48
CA GLU A 380 11.18 -17.36 -37.38
C GLU A 380 11.37 -18.64 -36.58
N LEU A 381 10.33 -19.49 -36.53
CA LEU A 381 10.33 -20.72 -35.74
C LEU A 381 10.21 -21.97 -36.61
N PRO A 382 10.86 -23.08 -36.23
CA PRO A 382 10.63 -24.39 -36.84
C PRO A 382 9.15 -24.80 -36.81
N THR A 383 8.67 -25.46 -37.86
CA THR A 383 7.27 -25.93 -38.00
C THR A 383 6.80 -26.82 -36.85
N LYS A 384 7.70 -27.52 -36.15
CA LYS A 384 7.38 -28.36 -34.99
C LYS A 384 6.78 -27.62 -33.79
N TYR A 385 7.01 -26.31 -33.69
CA TYR A 385 6.44 -25.45 -32.65
C TYR A 385 5.11 -24.81 -33.08
N MET A 386 4.66 -25.07 -34.31
CA MET A 386 3.45 -24.46 -34.85
C MET A 386 2.22 -25.30 -34.50
N PRO A 387 1.12 -24.66 -34.11
CA PRO A 387 -0.19 -25.32 -34.08
C PRO A 387 -0.51 -25.95 -35.44
N ARG A 388 -1.20 -27.10 -35.44
CA ARG A 388 -1.61 -27.81 -36.67
C ARG A 388 -2.37 -26.92 -37.67
N ALA A 389 -3.10 -25.91 -37.17
CA ALA A 389 -3.81 -24.94 -37.99
C ALA A 389 -2.87 -24.08 -38.85
N ILE A 390 -1.67 -23.77 -38.34
CA ILE A 390 -0.66 -22.94 -39.01
C ILE A 390 0.28 -23.82 -39.85
N SER A 391 0.50 -25.08 -39.46
CA SER A 391 1.43 -26.00 -40.12
C SER A 391 0.88 -26.72 -41.37
N ARG A 392 -0.35 -26.39 -41.84
CA ARG A 392 -1.07 -27.11 -42.91
C ARG A 392 -0.16 -27.50 -44.09
N GLY A 393 0.22 -28.77 -44.16
CA GLY A 393 0.95 -29.37 -45.29
C GLY A 393 2.48 -29.23 -45.30
N ARG A 394 3.11 -28.59 -44.31
CA ARG A 394 4.58 -28.48 -44.22
C ARG A 394 5.15 -29.40 -43.13
N SER A 395 5.77 -30.50 -43.54
CA SER A 395 6.43 -31.45 -42.63
C SER A 395 7.80 -30.96 -42.13
N SER A 396 8.44 -30.01 -42.82
CA SER A 396 9.77 -29.50 -42.48
C SER A 396 9.93 -28.04 -42.92
N GLY A 397 10.67 -27.24 -42.14
CA GLY A 397 11.01 -25.85 -42.43
C GLY A 397 10.79 -24.88 -41.27
N THR A 398 10.93 -23.59 -41.55
CA THR A 398 10.64 -22.48 -40.64
C THR A 398 9.42 -21.67 -41.09
N VAL A 399 8.75 -21.01 -40.16
CA VAL A 399 7.59 -20.16 -40.41
C VAL A 399 7.81 -18.84 -39.67
N ARG A 400 7.55 -17.73 -40.36
CA ARG A 400 7.52 -16.40 -39.74
C ARG A 400 6.19 -16.18 -39.05
N VAL A 401 6.26 -15.84 -37.77
CA VAL A 401 5.10 -15.67 -36.90
C VAL A 401 5.28 -14.47 -35.99
N ARG A 402 4.18 -14.02 -35.40
CA ARG A 402 4.21 -13.15 -34.23
C ARG A 402 4.05 -14.01 -32.97
N LEU A 403 4.83 -13.73 -31.95
CA LEU A 403 4.71 -14.41 -30.66
C LEU A 403 3.90 -13.56 -29.68
N ARG A 404 3.10 -14.22 -28.84
CA ARG A 404 2.40 -13.57 -27.72
C ARG A 404 2.31 -14.51 -26.53
N ILE A 405 2.74 -14.06 -25.37
CA ILE A 405 2.51 -14.74 -24.09
C ILE A 405 1.03 -14.64 -23.73
N HIS A 406 0.35 -15.78 -23.72
CA HIS A 406 -1.06 -15.89 -23.36
C HIS A 406 -1.26 -16.37 -21.92
N ARG A 407 -0.34 -17.21 -21.43
CA ARG A 407 -0.43 -17.83 -20.11
C ARG A 407 0.88 -17.69 -19.36
N VAL A 408 0.79 -17.38 -18.08
CA VAL A 408 1.90 -17.40 -17.12
C VAL A 408 1.58 -18.43 -16.05
N PHE A 409 2.49 -19.36 -15.85
CA PHE A 409 2.44 -20.38 -14.81
C PHE A 409 3.50 -20.06 -13.78
N GLN A 410 3.11 -19.91 -12.51
CA GLN A 410 4.03 -19.61 -11.41
C GLN A 410 4.11 -20.77 -10.41
N GLY A 411 5.31 -21.00 -9.86
CA GLY A 411 5.55 -22.05 -8.86
C GLY A 411 5.09 -21.67 -7.47
N VAL A 412 5.40 -20.44 -7.04
CA VAL A 412 4.94 -19.85 -5.78
C VAL A 412 4.58 -18.39 -6.00
N SER A 413 3.54 -17.91 -5.31
CA SER A 413 3.26 -16.47 -5.20
C SER A 413 4.38 -15.78 -4.43
N GLU A 414 4.61 -14.49 -4.66
CA GLU A 414 5.62 -13.79 -3.86
C GLU A 414 5.21 -13.80 -2.36
N PRO A 415 6.08 -14.20 -1.41
CA PRO A 415 5.72 -14.24 0.00
C PRO A 415 5.35 -12.85 0.53
N ASP A 416 4.40 -12.76 1.47
CA ASP A 416 3.93 -11.50 2.09
C ASP A 416 5.05 -10.70 2.80
N ASP A 417 6.18 -11.33 3.10
CA ASP A 417 7.39 -10.69 3.65
C ASP A 417 8.14 -9.82 2.64
N PHE A 418 7.77 -9.86 1.36
CA PHE A 418 8.47 -9.20 0.26
C PHE A 418 7.58 -8.15 -0.43
N VAL A 419 8.19 -7.35 -1.31
CA VAL A 419 7.58 -6.23 -2.07
C VAL A 419 6.11 -6.51 -2.39
N ASN A 420 5.19 -5.62 -1.98
CA ASN A 420 3.74 -5.72 -2.24
C ASN A 420 3.46 -5.91 -3.75
N CYS A 421 3.48 -7.15 -4.23
CA CYS A 421 3.48 -7.47 -5.65
C CYS A 421 2.06 -7.37 -6.23
N GLN A 422 1.92 -6.64 -7.35
CA GLN A 422 0.65 -6.49 -8.08
C GLN A 422 0.66 -7.27 -9.41
N SER A 423 1.61 -8.18 -9.58
CA SER A 423 1.93 -8.83 -10.85
C SER A 423 0.76 -9.58 -11.48
N GLN A 424 0.10 -10.45 -10.70
CA GLN A 424 -1.06 -11.20 -11.19
C GLN A 424 -2.19 -10.30 -11.70
N THR A 425 -2.47 -9.19 -11.01
CA THR A 425 -3.50 -8.23 -11.44
C THR A 425 -3.11 -7.57 -12.75
N VAL A 426 -1.90 -7.02 -12.84
CA VAL A 426 -1.43 -6.31 -14.03
C VAL A 426 -1.39 -7.21 -15.26
N LEU A 427 -0.96 -8.48 -15.12
CA LEU A 427 -0.95 -9.45 -16.21
C LEU A 427 -2.38 -9.81 -16.67
N ARG A 428 -3.29 -10.08 -15.73
CA ARG A 428 -4.69 -10.42 -16.03
C ARG A 428 -5.44 -9.28 -16.71
N ASP A 429 -5.22 -8.04 -16.28
CA ASP A 429 -5.83 -6.84 -16.88
C ASP A 429 -5.38 -6.61 -18.33
N ASN A 430 -4.23 -7.17 -18.73
CA ASN A 430 -3.70 -7.13 -20.09
C ASN A 430 -4.01 -8.41 -20.91
N GLY A 431 -4.97 -9.21 -20.45
CA GLY A 431 -5.46 -10.40 -21.15
C GLY A 431 -4.49 -11.59 -21.12
N ILE A 432 -3.62 -11.66 -20.11
CA ILE A 432 -2.72 -12.79 -19.86
C ILE A 432 -3.31 -13.62 -18.72
N GLN A 433 -3.51 -14.92 -18.93
CA GLN A 433 -4.00 -15.82 -17.89
C GLN A 433 -2.85 -16.17 -16.94
N VAL A 434 -3.09 -16.18 -15.63
CA VAL A 434 -2.07 -16.49 -14.64
C VAL A 434 -2.53 -17.62 -13.73
N PHE A 435 -1.73 -18.68 -13.64
CA PHE A 435 -2.01 -19.89 -12.89
C PHE A 435 -0.87 -20.19 -11.91
N THR A 436 -1.19 -20.62 -10.69
CA THR A 436 -0.22 -21.25 -9.79
C THR A 436 -0.25 -22.76 -10.02
N VAL A 437 0.89 -23.33 -10.40
CA VAL A 437 1.01 -24.78 -10.70
C VAL A 437 0.90 -25.58 -9.42
N ARG A 438 0.14 -26.67 -9.43
CA ARG A 438 0.02 -27.59 -8.30
C ARG A 438 0.55 -28.96 -8.67
N ALA A 439 1.02 -29.71 -7.67
CA ALA A 439 1.38 -31.10 -7.87
C ALA A 439 0.12 -31.93 -8.23
N PRO A 440 0.23 -32.94 -9.12
CA PRO A 440 -0.92 -33.78 -9.51
C PRO A 440 -1.58 -34.50 -8.33
N ASN A 441 -0.83 -34.76 -7.26
CA ASN A 441 -1.30 -35.36 -6.00
C ASN A 441 -1.97 -34.34 -5.06
N GLY A 442 -2.09 -33.07 -5.45
CA GLY A 442 -2.71 -32.00 -4.67
C GLY A 442 -1.89 -31.46 -3.50
N THR A 443 -0.63 -31.86 -3.35
CA THR A 443 0.26 -31.42 -2.26
C THR A 443 0.97 -30.09 -2.57
N ASP A 444 1.33 -29.35 -1.52
CA ASP A 444 2.08 -28.08 -1.60
C ASP A 444 3.60 -28.28 -1.82
N GLU A 445 4.04 -29.52 -2.11
CA GLU A 445 5.46 -29.89 -2.29
C GLU A 445 6.18 -29.01 -3.33
N LEU A 446 5.49 -28.63 -4.40
CA LEU A 446 6.08 -27.77 -5.44
C LEU A 446 6.39 -26.37 -4.92
N GLU A 447 5.45 -25.82 -4.14
CA GLU A 447 5.55 -24.47 -3.60
C GLU A 447 6.72 -24.38 -2.61
N GLU A 448 6.79 -25.35 -1.68
CA GLU A 448 7.90 -25.47 -0.72
C GLU A 448 9.25 -25.58 -1.43
N ARG A 449 9.32 -26.39 -2.48
CA ARG A 449 10.54 -26.55 -3.28
C ARG A 449 10.93 -25.28 -4.03
N CYS A 450 9.96 -24.56 -4.59
CA CYS A 450 10.20 -23.26 -5.23
C CYS A 450 10.75 -22.24 -4.24
N LEU A 451 10.18 -22.15 -3.03
CA LEU A 451 10.67 -21.27 -1.97
C LEU A 451 12.07 -21.65 -1.48
N LEU A 452 12.32 -22.96 -1.29
CA LEU A 452 13.61 -23.48 -0.84
C LEU A 452 14.72 -23.14 -1.83
N VAL A 453 14.49 -23.35 -3.14
CA VAL A 453 15.48 -23.03 -4.17
C VAL A 453 15.67 -21.52 -4.28
N ALA A 454 14.58 -20.74 -4.25
CA ALA A 454 14.66 -19.28 -4.29
C ALA A 454 15.54 -18.72 -3.18
N ARG A 455 15.43 -19.26 -1.96
CA ARG A 455 16.14 -18.80 -0.76
C ARG A 455 17.51 -19.45 -0.54
N LYS A 456 18.05 -20.24 -1.49
CA LYS A 456 19.32 -20.99 -1.33
C LYS A 456 20.52 -20.13 -0.89
N GLY A 457 20.56 -18.84 -1.22
CA GLY A 457 21.62 -17.90 -0.82
C GLY A 457 21.31 -17.02 0.40
N HIS A 458 20.09 -17.08 0.93
CA HIS A 458 19.70 -16.25 2.07
C HIS A 458 20.09 -16.93 3.40
N PRO A 459 20.49 -16.16 4.41
CA PRO A 459 20.72 -16.72 5.74
C PRO A 459 19.44 -17.42 6.21
N LYS A 460 19.57 -18.65 6.69
CA LYS A 460 18.44 -19.36 7.31
C LYS A 460 17.89 -18.45 8.41
N ALA A 461 16.60 -18.16 8.35
CA ALA A 461 15.92 -17.48 9.45
C ALA A 461 16.33 -18.23 10.73
N LYS A 462 16.89 -17.50 11.71
CA LYS A 462 16.99 -18.08 13.04
C LYS A 462 15.58 -18.47 13.43
N VAL A 463 15.38 -19.75 13.69
CA VAL A 463 14.18 -20.23 14.35
C VAL A 463 14.28 -19.65 15.76
N GLU A 464 13.66 -18.49 15.98
CA GLU A 464 13.45 -17.84 17.27
C GLU A 464 11.97 -17.95 17.66
#